data_AF-A0A940RE47-F1
#
_entry.id   AF-A0A940RE47-F1
#
_cell.length_a   1.000
_cell.length_b   1.000
_cell.length_c   1.000
_cell.angle_alpha   90.00
_cell.angle_beta   90.00
_cell.angle_gamma   90.00
#
_symmetry.space_group_name_H-M   'P 1'
#
loop_
_entity.id
_entity.type
_entity.pdbx_description
1 polymer ?
#
loop_
_entity_poly.entity_id
_entity_poly.type
_entity_poly.pdbx_seq_one_letter_code
_entity_poly.pdbx_strand_id
1 'polypeptide(L)' 'LLNKLKQYENDRLATRAFAYLDIISWLESKLSNVPVGEIIRQKASVHKRNQLKESKETLT' A
#
# COMPACT_ATOMS: atom_id res chain seq x y z
N LEU A 1 5.27 -10.14 -12.51
CA LEU A 1 6.06 -10.05 -11.26
C LEU A 1 5.29 -9.34 -10.16
N LEU A 2 4.84 -8.10 -10.38
CA LEU A 2 4.05 -7.32 -9.41
C LEU A 2 2.88 -8.12 -8.81
N ASN A 3 2.04 -8.76 -9.63
CA ASN A 3 0.91 -9.57 -9.14
C ASN A 3 1.33 -10.73 -8.23
N LYS A 4 2.49 -11.36 -8.50
CA LYS A 4 3.05 -12.43 -7.66
C LYS A 4 3.61 -11.90 -6.35
N LEU A 5 3.98 -10.62 -6.27
CA LEU A 5 4.51 -10.00 -5.05
C LEU A 5 3.41 -9.38 -4.20
N LYS A 6 2.36 -8.82 -4.82
CA LYS A 6 1.19 -8.25 -4.13
C LYS A 6 0.50 -9.22 -3.18
N GLN A 7 0.48 -10.52 -3.49
CA GLN A 7 -0.13 -11.52 -2.60
C GLN A 7 0.57 -11.63 -1.23
N TYR A 8 1.84 -11.23 -1.14
CA TYR A 8 2.62 -11.26 0.10
C TYR A 8 2.62 -9.93 0.86
N GLU A 9 1.93 -8.90 0.34
CA GLU A 9 1.86 -7.56 0.97
C GLU A 9 1.25 -7.62 2.38
N ASN A 10 0.30 -8.52 2.60
CA ASN A 10 -0.44 -8.67 3.86
C ASN A 10 0.09 -9.79 4.77
N ASP A 11 1.15 -10.51 4.38
CA ASP A 11 1.73 -11.59 5.17
C ASP A 11 2.66 -11.03 6.25
N ARG A 12 2.26 -11.14 7.53
CA ARG A 12 2.97 -10.59 8.71
C ARG A 12 4.46 -10.94 8.78
N LEU A 13 4.88 -12.10 8.28
CA LEU A 13 6.28 -12.52 8.28
C LEU A 13 7.09 -11.82 7.17
N ALA A 14 6.45 -11.58 6.04
CA ALA A 14 7.04 -10.91 4.88
C ALA A 14 6.91 -9.37 4.97
N THR A 15 5.91 -8.84 5.68
CA THR A 15 5.66 -7.40 5.83
C THR A 15 6.88 -6.67 6.38
N ARG A 16 7.68 -7.29 7.25
CA ARG A 16 8.88 -6.64 7.84
C ARG A 16 10.02 -6.46 6.82
N ALA A 17 10.20 -7.42 5.91
CA ALA A 17 11.20 -7.31 4.84
C ALA A 17 10.75 -6.32 3.75
N PHE A 18 9.44 -6.28 3.47
CA PHE A 18 8.84 -5.32 2.53
C PHE A 18 8.69 -3.90 3.10
N ALA A 19 8.66 -3.72 4.42
CA ALA A 19 8.54 -2.41 5.05
C ALA A 19 9.80 -1.53 4.89
N TYR A 20 10.99 -2.14 4.79
CA TYR A 20 12.26 -1.40 4.64
C TYR A 20 12.60 -1.03 3.18
N LEU A 21 12.01 -1.72 2.21
CA LEU A 21 12.05 -1.36 0.80
C LEU A 21 10.67 -1.64 0.22
N ASP A 22 9.88 -0.59 0.01
CA ASP A 22 8.58 -0.68 -0.64
C ASP A 22 8.74 -0.96 -2.15
N ILE A 23 9.17 -2.19 -2.44
CA ILE A 23 9.42 -2.69 -3.79
C ILE A 23 8.13 -2.77 -4.61
N ILE A 24 6.98 -2.90 -3.94
CA ILE A 24 5.67 -2.87 -4.58
C ILE A 24 5.39 -1.47 -5.12
N SER A 25 5.52 -0.42 -4.29
CA SER A 25 5.34 0.96 -4.75
C SER A 25 6.39 1.36 -5.79
N TRP A 26 7.63 0.86 -5.69
CA TRP A 26 8.64 1.06 -6.74
C TRP A 26 8.23 0.42 -8.07
N LEU A 27 7.75 -0.82 -8.07
CA LEU A 27 7.27 -1.49 -9.28
C LEU A 27 6.03 -0.79 -9.87
N GLU A 28 5.09 -0.36 -9.03
CA GLU A 28 3.91 0.40 -9.45
C GLU A 28 4.29 1.75 -10.06
N SER A 29 5.27 2.45 -9.47
CA SER A 29 5.83 3.69 -10.01
C SER A 29 6.39 3.49 -11.42
N LYS A 30 7.13 2.39 -11.65
CA LYS A 30 7.68 2.08 -12.97
C LYS A 30 6.62 1.67 -13.98
N LEU A 31 5.59 0.94 -13.55
CA LEU A 31 4.49 0.51 -14.43
C LEU A 31 3.58 1.67 -14.84
N SER A 32 3.29 2.58 -13.90
CA SER A 32 2.40 3.72 -14.11
C SER A 32 3.11 4.97 -14.61
N ASN A 33 4.44 4.95 -14.69
CA ASN A 33 5.29 6.11 -15.01
C ASN A 33 5.02 7.33 -14.11
N VAL A 34 4.81 7.08 -12.82
CA VAL A 34 4.51 8.08 -11.79
C VAL A 34 5.61 8.06 -10.73
N PRO A 35 6.03 9.18 -10.12
CA PRO A 35 7.01 9.17 -9.05
C PRO A 35 6.58 8.28 -7.87
N VAL A 36 7.51 7.48 -7.33
CA VAL A 36 7.22 6.57 -6.21
C VAL A 36 6.63 7.28 -4.98
N GLY A 37 7.08 8.51 -4.70
CA GLY A 37 6.53 9.32 -3.61
C GLY A 37 5.04 9.66 -3.80
N GLU A 38 4.57 9.74 -5.04
CA GLU A 38 3.17 9.96 -5.34
C GLU A 38 2.33 8.69 -5.15
N ILE A 39 2.86 7.51 -5.51
CA ILE A 39 2.24 6.23 -5.20
C ILE A 39 2.06 6.07 -3.68
N ILE A 40 3.11 6.36 -2.90
CA ILE A 40 3.08 6.30 -1.43
C ILE A 40 2.04 7.28 -0.85
N ARG A 41 2.00 8.51 -1.35
CA ARG A 41 1.02 9.53 -0.92
C ARG A 41 -0.43 9.09 -1.19
N GLN A 42 -0.68 8.49 -2.36
CA GLN A 42 -2.00 7.96 -2.71
C GLN A 42 -2.41 6.82 -1.78
N LYS A 43 -1.51 5.85 -1.52
CA LYS A 43 -1.76 4.74 -0.58
C LYS A 43 -2.09 5.24 0.83
N ALA A 44 -1.31 6.20 1.35
CA ALA A 44 -1.56 6.81 2.65
C ALA A 44 -2.93 7.51 2.71
N SER A 45 -3.31 8.21 1.63
CA SER A 45 -4.60 8.89 1.53
C SER A 45 -5.78 7.91 1.54
N VAL A 46 -5.67 6.78 0.83
CA VAL A 46 -6.68 5.72 0.82
C VAL A 46 -6.80 5.06 2.20
N HIS A 47 -5.67 4.75 2.84
CA HIS A 47 -5.66 4.16 4.18
C HIS A 47 -6.37 5.06 5.21
N LYS A 48 -6.09 6.37 5.19
CA LYS A 48 -6.78 7.34 6.04
C LYS A 48 -8.29 7.38 5.78
N ARG A 49 -8.73 7.27 4.52
CA ARG A 49 -10.15 7.24 4.16
C ARG A 49 -10.84 5.98 4.67
N ASN A 50 -10.18 4.83 4.62
CA ASN A 50 -10.75 3.57 5.11
C ASN A 50 -10.92 3.60 6.64
N GLN A 51 -9.91 4.08 7.37
CA GLN A 51 -10.02 4.28 8.82
C GLN A 51 -11.19 5.21 9.21
N LEU A 52 -11.41 6.28 8.44
CA LEU A 52 -12.52 7.22 8.65
C LEU A 52 -13.89 6.64 8.32
N LYS A 53 -13.98 5.59 7.50
CA LYS A 53 -15.23 4.88 7.22
C LYS A 53 -15.55 3.89 8.34
N GLU A 54 -14.56 3.09 8.72
CA GLU A 54 -14.66 2.13 9.82
C GLU A 54 -15.05 2.81 11.14
N SER A 55 -14.49 3.99 11.42
CA SER A 55 -14.84 4.75 12.63
C SER A 55 -16.28 5.26 12.63
N LYS A 56 -16.85 5.59 11.47
CA LYS A 56 -18.25 6.03 11.34
C LYS A 56 -19.24 4.87 11.42
N GLU A 57 -18.88 3.73 10.84
CA GLU A 57 -19.69 2.51 10.90
C GLU A 57 -19.76 1.94 12.32
N THR A 58 -18.69 2.06 13.12
CA THR A 58 -18.67 1.62 14.54
C THR A 58 -19.50 2.52 15.46
N LEU A 59 -19.84 3.74 15.03
CA LEU A 59 -20.63 4.71 15.79
C LEU A 59 -22.14 4.66 15.45
N THR A 60 -22.57 3.75 14.57
CA THR A 60 -23.96 3.57 14.14
C THR A 60 -24.50 2.24 14.67
#